data_AF-A0A2E0BT71-F1
#
_entry.id   AF-A0A2E0BT71-F1
#
_cell.length_a   1.000
_cell.length_b   1.000
_cell.length_c   1.000
_cell.angle_alpha   90.00
_cell.angle_beta   90.00
_cell.angle_gamma   90.00
#
_symmetry.space_group_name_H-M   'P 1'
#
loop_
_entity.id
_entity.type
_entity.pdbx_description
1 polymer ?
#
loop_
_entity_poly.entity_id
_entity_poly.type
_entity_poly.pdbx_seq_one_letter_code
_entity_poly.pdbx_strand_id
1 'polypeptide(L)'
;FMIFSDLNSSIIINRFNLGFSHKIFKDFYIGLSAGANFSEQNNKFDFDMKIGTELSYKHKTKSNIIKIGLDYSKINEFGISDKYIYIPYVSKVFLIK
;
A
#
# COMPACT_ATOMS: atom_id res chain seq x y z
N PHE A 1 4.96 9.03 15.87
CA PHE A 1 5.20 8.28 14.62
C PHE A 1 4.34 7.01 14.65
N MET A 2 4.04 6.44 13.49
CA MET A 2 3.30 5.19 13.33
C MET A 2 4.10 4.32 12.37
N ILE A 3 4.44 3.10 12.81
CA ILE A 3 4.99 2.07 11.93
C ILE A 3 3.83 1.14 11.62
N PHE A 4 3.69 0.76 10.36
CA PHE A 4 2.64 -0.16 9.95
C PHE A 4 3.20 -1.25 9.04
N SER A 5 2.60 -2.42 9.15
CA SER A 5 2.70 -3.52 8.21
C SER A 5 1.29 -3.87 7.79
N ASP A 6 1.00 -3.83 6.50
CA ASP A 6 -0.32 -4.18 5.97
C ASP A 6 -0.23 -5.18 4.81
N LEU A 7 -1.15 -6.15 4.87
CA LEU A 7 -1.42 -7.10 3.81
C LEU A 7 -2.76 -6.72 3.18
N ASN A 8 -2.72 -6.24 1.94
CA ASN A 8 -3.94 -6.02 1.16
C ASN A 8 -4.05 -7.12 0.12
N SER A 9 -5.02 -8.01 0.29
CA SER A 9 -5.36 -9.01 -0.71
C SER A 9 -6.47 -8.47 -1.60
N SER A 10 -6.29 -8.60 -2.92
CA SER A 10 -7.37 -8.41 -3.91
C SER A 10 -7.46 -9.66 -4.77
N ILE A 11 -8.53 -9.78 -5.55
CA ILE A 11 -8.76 -10.93 -6.46
C ILE A 11 -7.59 -11.10 -7.47
N ILE A 12 -6.88 -10.01 -7.77
CA ILE A 12 -5.89 -9.95 -8.85
C ILE A 12 -4.46 -9.79 -8.27
N ILE A 13 -4.29 -8.95 -7.25
CA ILE A 13 -2.98 -8.65 -6.64
C ILE A 13 -3.04 -8.79 -5.11
N ASN A 14 -2.12 -9.55 -4.54
CA ASN A 14 -1.79 -9.52 -3.12
C ASN A 14 -0.66 -8.51 -2.88
N ARG A 15 -0.79 -7.65 -1.87
CA ARG A 15 0.16 -6.57 -1.60
C ARG A 15 0.64 -6.66 -0.17
N PHE A 16 1.94 -6.66 0.02
CA PHE A 16 2.57 -6.50 1.33
C PHE A 16 3.24 -5.13 1.39
N ASN A 17 2.93 -4.36 2.43
CA ASN A 17 3.44 -3.02 2.65
C ASN A 17 4.07 -2.90 4.03
N LEU A 18 5.25 -2.30 4.08
CA LEU A 18 5.83 -1.73 5.28
C LEU A 18 5.88 -0.22 5.10
N GLY A 19 5.54 0.52 6.14
CA GLY A 19 5.70 1.96 6.06
C GLY A 19 5.80 2.66 7.39
N PHE A 20 6.23 3.91 7.26
CA PHE A 20 6.45 4.82 8.37
C PHE A 20 5.67 6.10 8.10
N SER A 21 4.82 6.48 9.05
CA SER A 21 4.04 7.70 8.98
C SER A 21 4.37 8.63 10.16
N HIS A 22 4.60 9.90 9.83
CA HIS A 22 4.75 10.99 10.79
C HIS A 22 3.40 11.70 10.98
N LYS A 23 3.09 12.06 12.23
CA LYS A 23 1.85 12.75 12.56
C LYS A 23 1.98 14.21 12.18
N ILE A 24 1.14 14.70 11.27
CA ILE A 24 1.17 16.11 10.85
C ILE A 24 0.19 16.96 11.68
N PHE A 25 -1.04 16.49 11.90
CA PHE A 25 -2.05 17.23 12.66
C PHE A 25 -3.19 16.32 13.13
N LYS A 26 -3.65 16.49 14.37
CA LYS A 26 -4.77 15.73 14.98
C LYS A 26 -4.73 14.22 14.76
N ASP A 27 -5.40 13.70 13.75
CA ASP A 27 -5.49 12.28 13.41
C ASP A 27 -4.93 11.98 12.01
N PHE A 28 -4.28 12.97 11.39
CA PHE A 28 -3.66 12.88 10.08
C PHE A 28 -2.16 12.61 10.18
N TYR A 29 -1.70 11.73 9.30
CA TYR A 29 -0.33 11.28 9.21
C TYR A 29 0.11 11.28 7.75
N ILE A 30 1.34 11.71 7.48
CA ILE A 30 1.98 11.57 6.17
C ILE A 30 3.05 10.50 6.28
N GLY A 31 3.19 9.64 5.27
CA GLY A 31 4.12 8.54 5.35
C GLY A 31 4.73 8.14 4.03
N LEU A 32 5.78 7.34 4.16
CA LEU A 32 6.42 6.62 3.07
C LEU A 32 6.15 5.13 3.29
N SER A 33 5.86 4.42 2.20
CA SER A 33 5.71 2.97 2.19
C SER A 33 6.71 2.36 1.21
N ALA A 34 7.13 1.14 1.51
CA ALA A 34 7.80 0.26 0.57
C ALA A 34 7.19 -1.12 0.70
N GLY A 35 7.14 -1.87 -0.38
CA GLY A 35 6.43 -3.14 -0.36
C GLY A 35 6.68 -3.98 -1.59
N ALA A 36 5.92 -5.06 -1.65
CA ALA A 36 5.88 -5.94 -2.79
C ALA A 36 4.44 -6.22 -3.20
N ASN A 37 4.23 -6.28 -4.51
CA ASN A 37 3.03 -6.83 -5.11
C ASN A 37 3.33 -8.26 -5.54
N PHE A 38 2.35 -9.14 -5.32
CA PHE A 38 2.34 -10.53 -5.73
C PHE A 38 1.09 -10.75 -6.57
N SER A 39 1.24 -11.22 -7.80
CA SER A 39 0.11 -11.66 -8.61
C SER A 39 0.35 -13.05 -9.14
N GLU A 40 -0.69 -13.87 -9.11
CA GLU A 40 -0.72 -15.16 -9.79
C GLU A 40 -1.64 -15.03 -11.00
N GLN A 41 -1.06 -14.92 -12.19
CA GLN A 41 -1.81 -14.91 -13.46
C GLN A 41 -1.22 -15.97 -14.38
N ASN A 42 -2.07 -16.80 -14.99
CA ASN A 42 -1.65 -17.84 -15.95
C ASN A 42 -0.54 -18.76 -15.44
N ASN A 43 -0.60 -19.20 -14.18
CA ASN A 43 0.42 -20.03 -13.50
C ASN A 43 1.83 -19.40 -13.43
N LYS A 44 1.95 -18.08 -13.61
CA LYS A 44 3.18 -17.33 -13.36
C LYS A 44 3.02 -16.51 -12.09
N PHE A 45 4.01 -16.63 -11.21
CA PHE A 45 4.12 -15.84 -10.00
C PHE A 45 5.00 -14.63 -10.29
N ASP A 46 4.40 -13.45 -10.29
CA ASP A 46 5.12 -12.20 -10.48
C ASP A 46 5.32 -11.48 -9.14
N PHE A 47 6.53 -10.95 -8.95
CA PHE A 47 6.95 -10.20 -7.77
C PHE A 47 7.48 -8.84 -8.21
N ASP A 48 6.87 -7.78 -7.68
CA ASP A 48 7.27 -6.41 -8.00
C ASP A 48 7.45 -5.58 -6.74
N MET A 49 8.62 -4.95 -6.61
CA MET A 49 8.86 -3.97 -5.54
C MET A 49 8.13 -2.66 -5.84
N LYS A 50 7.70 -1.98 -4.77
CA LYS A 50 7.12 -0.65 -4.86
C LYS A 50 7.61 0.26 -3.76
N ILE A 51 7.57 1.56 -4.05
CA ILE A 51 7.72 2.62 -3.06
C ILE A 51 6.51 3.53 -3.18
N GLY A 52 6.03 4.09 -2.09
CA GLY A 52 4.83 4.92 -2.11
C GLY A 52 4.87 6.04 -1.09
N THR A 53 3.97 6.99 -1.32
CA THR A 53 3.67 8.04 -0.34
C THR A 53 2.20 7.93 0.06
N GLU A 54 1.89 8.25 1.32
CA GLU A 54 0.53 8.12 1.85
C GLU A 54 0.14 9.28 2.76
N LEU A 55 -1.16 9.60 2.73
CA LEU A 55 -1.88 10.37 3.73
C LEU A 55 -2.85 9.43 4.44
N SER A 56 -2.68 9.32 5.75
CA SER A 56 -3.40 8.39 6.61
C SER A 56 -4.25 9.18 7.62
N TYR A 57 -5.54 8.87 7.72
CA TYR A 57 -6.46 9.39 8.74
C TYR A 57 -6.84 8.29 9.73
N LYS A 58 -6.53 8.50 11.00
CA LYS A 58 -6.84 7.58 12.10
C LYS A 58 -8.16 7.96 12.75
N HIS A 59 -9.26 7.34 12.33
CA HIS A 59 -10.57 7.66 12.88
C HIS A 59 -10.71 7.16 14.33
N LYS A 60 -11.10 8.04 15.28
CA LYS A 60 -11.45 7.86 16.73
C LYS A 60 -11.18 6.49 17.40
N THR A 61 -11.65 5.38 16.84
CA THR A 61 -11.22 4.02 17.22
C THR A 61 -9.77 3.78 16.81
N LYS A 62 -8.85 3.57 17.77
CA LYS A 62 -7.41 3.32 17.50
C LYS A 62 -7.11 2.19 16.49
N SER A 63 -8.12 1.41 16.11
CA SER A 63 -8.05 0.25 15.22
C SER A 63 -8.34 0.52 13.75
N ASN A 64 -8.85 1.70 13.34
CA ASN A 64 -9.23 1.96 11.95
C ASN A 64 -8.41 3.11 11.35
N ILE A 65 -7.78 2.86 10.20
CA ILE A 65 -7.05 3.88 9.44
C ILE A 65 -7.56 3.88 8.01
N ILE A 66 -7.91 5.05 7.50
CA ILE A 66 -8.17 5.25 6.07
C ILE A 66 -6.91 5.85 5.48
N LYS A 67 -6.45 5.31 4.36
CA LYS A 67 -5.25 5.77 3.66
C LYS A 67 -5.59 6.11 2.23
N ILE A 68 -4.98 7.18 1.74
CA ILE A 68 -4.88 7.49 0.33
C ILE A 68 -3.40 7.64 -0.02
N GLY A 69 -3.00 7.17 -1.19
CA GLY A 69 -1.60 7.24 -1.56
C GLY A 69 -1.34 7.02 -3.03
N LEU A 70 -0.07 7.14 -3.37
CA LEU A 70 0.46 6.92 -4.71
C LEU A 70 1.65 5.99 -4.60
N ASP A 71 1.52 4.81 -5.17
CA ASP A 71 2.59 3.82 -5.27
C ASP A 71 3.29 4.00 -6.63
N TYR A 72 4.62 3.98 -6.64
CA TYR A 72 5.44 3.82 -7.82
C TYR A 72 5.87 2.36 -7.88
N SER A 73 5.36 1.62 -8.86
CA SER A 73 5.58 0.18 -8.99
C SER A 73 5.64 -0.23 -10.45
N LYS A 74 6.36 -1.30 -10.69
CA LYS A 74 6.25 -2.05 -11.93
C LYS A 74 5.00 -2.92 -11.82
N ILE A 75 4.10 -2.81 -12.79
CA ILE A 75 2.97 -3.73 -12.91
C ILE A 75 3.20 -4.53 -14.17
N ASN A 76 3.42 -5.83 -14.00
CA ASN A 76 3.46 -6.77 -15.12
C ASN A 76 2.05 -7.21 -15.57
N GLU A 77 1.01 -6.78 -14.88
CA GLU A 77 -0.38 -7.07 -15.27
C GLU A 77 -0.76 -6.31 -16.54
N PHE A 78 -1.59 -6.95 -17.38
CA PHE A 78 -2.15 -6.41 -18.63
C PHE A 78 -1.19 -6.27 -19.81
N GLY A 79 -0.02 -6.95 -19.79
CA GLY A 79 0.91 -6.95 -20.93
C GLY A 79 1.65 -5.63 -21.14
N ILE A 80 1.65 -4.76 -20.12
CA ILE A 80 2.43 -3.52 -20.10
C ILE A 80 3.82 -3.87 -19.57
N SER A 81 4.72 -4.30 -20.46
CA SER A 81 6.05 -4.75 -20.06
C SER A 81 6.92 -3.64 -19.46
N ASP A 82 7.67 -3.97 -18.42
CA ASP A 82 8.88 -3.30 -17.91
C ASP A 82 8.83 -1.80 -17.59
N LYS A 83 7.64 -1.20 -17.52
CA LYS A 83 7.49 0.21 -17.16
C LYS A 83 7.01 0.38 -15.73
N TYR A 84 7.67 1.27 -15.02
CA TYR A 84 7.16 1.75 -13.75
C TYR A 84 6.03 2.74 -13.99
N ILE A 85 4.96 2.59 -13.22
CA ILE A 85 3.79 3.44 -13.28
C ILE A 85 3.43 3.94 -11.89
N TYR A 86 2.70 5.05 -11.86
CA TYR A 86 2.08 5.57 -10.64
C TYR A 86 0.69 4.96 -10.47
N ILE A 87 0.46 4.33 -9.33
CA ILE A 87 -0.78 3.63 -8.99
C ILE A 87 -1.41 4.36 -7.80
N PRO A 88 -2.45 5.17 -8.03
CA PRO A 88 -3.20 5.74 -6.93
C PRO A 88 -3.95 4.63 -6.20
N TYR A 89 -4.06 4.72 -4.88
CA TYR A 89 -4.85 3.79 -4.10
C TYR A 89 -5.60 4.46 -2.95
N VAL A 90 -6.66 3.79 -2.53
CA VAL A 90 -7.40 4.07 -1.30
C VAL A 90 -7.49 2.76 -0.54
N SER A 91 -7.17 2.76 0.75
CA SER A 91 -7.26 1.56 1.57
C SER A 91 -7.85 1.87 2.95
N LYS A 92 -8.46 0.84 3.55
CA LYS A 92 -8.93 0.86 4.93
C LYS A 92 -8.19 -0.24 5.69
N VAL A 93 -7.33 0.16 6.61
CA VAL A 93 -6.48 -0.73 7.40
C VAL A 93 -7.06 -0.89 8.80
N PHE A 94 -7.16 -2.14 9.24
CA PHE A 94 -7.51 -2.48 10.61
C PHE A 94 -6.23 -2.80 11.40
N LEU A 95 -5.94 -2.02 12.43
CA LEU A 95 -4.85 -2.33 13.36
C LEU A 95 -5.29 -3.43 14.32
N ILE A 96 -4.67 -4.60 14.19
CA ILE A 96 -4.75 -5.67 15.19
C ILE A 96 -3.86 -5.25 16.37
N LYS A 97 -4.38 -5.36 17.60
CA LYS A 97 -3.66 -5.04 18.83
C LYS A 97 -2.98 -6.27 19.40
#